data_AF-A0A3D3M507-F1
#
_entry.id   AF-A0A3D3M507-F1
#
_cell.length_a   1.000
_cell.length_b   1.000
_cell.length_c   1.000
_cell.angle_alpha   90.00
_cell.angle_beta   90.00
_cell.angle_gamma   90.00
#
_symmetry.space_group_name_H-M   'P 1'
#
loop_
_entity.id
_entity.type
_entity.pdbx_description
1 polymer ?
#
loop_
_entity_poly.entity_id
_entity_poly.type
_entity_poly.pdbx_seq_one_letter_code
_entity_poly.pdbx_strand_id
1 'polypeptide(L)'
;MFQRFAFSSAMVAGSVLLAALSLPASAAETVQFNSSKFSSDPIVAARRSTADQYELRESGFNISDLEELAKTVKSQEREISDLKRAGEEQKRTVDNQKRTLEDLQRTVSDQKRTMEDLKRTVDDLKRR
;
A
#
# COMPACT_ATOMS: atom_id res chain seq x y z
N MET A 1 -36.95 100.45 -9.66
CA MET A 1 -36.38 99.14 -10.04
C MET A 1 -35.91 98.44 -8.77
N PHE A 2 -36.11 97.13 -8.73
CA PHE A 2 -36.25 96.24 -7.56
C PHE A 2 -35.05 96.10 -6.59
N GLN A 3 -35.38 95.88 -5.30
CA GLN A 3 -34.51 95.37 -4.23
C GLN A 3 -34.07 93.91 -4.47
N ARG A 4 -32.86 93.52 -4.01
CA ARG A 4 -32.48 92.19 -3.47
C ARG A 4 -31.29 92.40 -2.49
N PHE A 5 -31.39 92.20 -1.16
CA PHE A 5 -31.28 90.94 -0.38
C PHE A 5 -30.15 90.01 -0.87
N ALA A 6 -29.25 89.42 -0.07
CA ALA A 6 -29.04 89.37 1.37
C ALA A 6 -27.63 88.77 1.64
N PHE A 7 -27.19 88.92 2.89
CA PHE A 7 -26.15 88.19 3.63
C PHE A 7 -25.72 86.82 3.09
N SER A 8 -24.42 86.51 3.15
CA SER A 8 -23.97 85.13 3.31
C SER A 8 -22.95 85.01 4.44
N SER A 9 -23.20 84.02 5.27
CA SER A 9 -22.77 83.85 6.65
C SER A 9 -21.45 83.09 6.76
N ALA A 10 -20.84 83.25 7.92
CA ALA A 10 -19.60 82.67 8.38
C ALA A 10 -19.58 81.12 8.45
N MET A 11 -18.40 80.56 8.16
CA MET A 11 -17.56 79.65 8.98
C MET A 11 -18.11 78.31 9.54
N VAL A 12 -17.16 77.36 9.66
CA VAL A 12 -17.09 76.14 10.50
C VAL A 12 -17.46 74.85 9.74
N ALA A 13 -16.48 74.13 9.19
CA ALA A 13 -15.56 73.17 9.81
C ALA A 13 -16.19 71.79 10.08
N GLY A 14 -15.51 70.74 9.62
CA GLY A 14 -15.88 69.36 9.91
C GLY A 14 -15.49 68.36 8.84
N SER A 15 -14.22 68.35 8.41
CA SER A 15 -13.63 67.20 7.73
C SER A 15 -13.61 66.01 8.69
N VAL A 16 -14.61 65.13 8.63
CA VAL A 16 -14.52 63.81 9.26
C VAL A 16 -13.84 62.88 8.26
N LEU A 17 -12.52 62.82 8.42
CA LEU A 17 -11.63 61.83 7.85
C LEU A 17 -12.04 60.46 8.44
N LEU A 18 -12.77 59.64 7.67
CA LEU A 18 -13.10 58.27 8.07
C LEU A 18 -11.85 57.39 7.89
N ALA A 19 -10.91 57.55 8.81
CA ALA A 19 -9.72 56.71 8.91
C ALA A 19 -10.09 55.34 9.47
N ALA A 20 -9.58 54.30 8.79
CA ALA A 20 -9.28 52.98 9.31
C ALA A 20 -10.45 52.14 9.87
N LEU A 21 -11.20 51.51 8.96
CA LEU A 21 -11.49 50.09 9.12
C LEU A 21 -10.71 49.30 8.06
N SER A 22 -9.40 49.15 8.28
CA SER A 22 -8.68 48.02 7.69
C SER A 22 -9.10 46.77 8.47
N LEU A 23 -10.27 46.21 8.15
CA LEU A 23 -10.55 44.84 8.54
C LEU A 23 -9.48 43.97 7.88
N PRO A 24 -8.71 43.16 8.62
CA PRO A 24 -8.09 42.01 8.00
C PRO A 24 -9.25 41.14 7.52
N ALA A 25 -9.51 41.12 6.22
CA ALA A 25 -10.26 40.06 5.59
C ALA A 25 -9.41 38.80 5.74
N SER A 26 -9.45 38.17 6.92
CA SER A 26 -9.00 36.80 7.08
C SER A 26 -9.87 35.99 6.15
N ALA A 27 -9.33 35.60 4.99
CA ALA A 27 -9.93 34.63 4.12
C ALA A 27 -10.20 33.40 4.98
N ALA A 28 -11.47 33.19 5.33
CA ALA A 28 -11.90 31.94 5.93
C ALA A 28 -11.71 30.90 4.84
N GLU A 29 -10.59 30.17 4.89
CA GLU A 29 -10.38 28.99 4.07
C GLU A 29 -11.44 27.97 4.47
N THR A 30 -12.55 27.99 3.74
CA THR A 30 -13.59 26.99 3.89
C THR A 30 -13.02 25.68 3.36
N VAL A 31 -13.06 24.63 4.18
CA VAL A 31 -12.76 23.27 3.72
C VAL A 31 -13.85 22.88 2.72
N GLN A 32 -13.52 22.98 1.42
CA GLN A 32 -14.42 22.64 0.34
C GLN A 32 -14.16 21.21 -0.09
N PHE A 33 -15.21 20.40 -0.08
CA PHE A 33 -15.14 19.05 -0.62
C PHE A 33 -15.14 19.11 -2.15
N ASN A 34 -14.05 18.65 -2.74
CA ASN A 34 -13.92 18.44 -4.17
C ASN A 34 -13.69 16.95 -4.43
N SER A 35 -14.42 16.37 -5.38
CA SER A 35 -14.33 14.95 -5.72
C SER A 35 -13.34 14.67 -6.85
N SER A 36 -12.76 15.70 -7.46
CA SER A 36 -11.67 15.52 -8.42
C SER A 36 -10.44 14.96 -7.71
N LYS A 37 -9.91 13.86 -8.26
CA LYS A 37 -8.76 13.14 -7.71
C LYS A 37 -7.53 13.54 -8.49
N PHE A 38 -6.52 14.09 -7.84
CA PHE A 38 -5.21 14.29 -8.46
C PHE A 38 -4.19 13.38 -7.78
N SER A 39 -3.36 12.69 -8.58
CA SER A 39 -2.41 11.70 -8.03
C SER A 39 -1.38 12.34 -7.09
N SER A 40 -1.09 13.62 -7.28
CA SER A 40 -0.17 14.41 -6.46
C SER A 40 -0.82 15.01 -5.21
N ASP A 41 -2.13 14.79 -4.97
CA ASP A 41 -2.78 15.32 -3.78
C ASP A 41 -2.21 14.65 -2.52
N PRO A 42 -1.76 15.42 -1.53
CA PRO A 42 -1.25 14.87 -0.28
C PRO A 42 -2.40 14.33 0.57
N ILE A 43 -2.16 13.19 1.18
CA ILE A 43 -3.06 12.66 2.20
C ILE A 43 -2.83 13.46 3.47
N VAL A 44 -3.89 14.05 4.01
CA VAL A 44 -3.84 14.89 5.21
C VAL A 44 -4.24 14.07 6.42
N ALA A 45 -3.44 14.12 7.48
CA ALA A 45 -3.70 13.49 8.76
C ALA A 45 -4.14 14.54 9.80
N ALA A 46 -5.20 14.21 10.55
CA ALA A 46 -5.61 15.02 11.69
C ALA A 46 -4.79 14.64 12.93
N ARG A 47 -4.15 15.62 13.57
CA ARG A 47 -3.41 15.44 14.82
C ARG A 47 -4.02 16.31 15.91
N ARG A 48 -4.32 15.72 17.06
CA ARG A 48 -4.67 16.47 18.27
C ARG A 48 -3.42 17.08 18.89
N SER A 49 -3.42 18.41 19.01
CA SER A 49 -2.36 19.23 19.60
C SER A 49 -2.55 19.36 21.12
N THR A 50 -1.54 19.90 21.82
CA THR A 50 -1.47 19.95 23.30
C THR A 50 -2.55 20.83 23.95
N ALA A 51 -3.31 21.60 23.16
CA ALA A 51 -4.34 22.55 23.60
C ALA A 51 -5.76 22.18 23.13
N ASP A 52 -6.08 20.89 22.97
CA ASP A 52 -7.37 20.40 22.44
C ASP A 52 -7.74 20.91 21.04
N GLN A 53 -6.76 21.43 20.31
CA GLN A 53 -6.91 21.83 18.92
C GLN A 53 -6.57 20.67 17.98
N TYR A 54 -7.35 20.49 16.93
CA TYR A 54 -7.04 19.56 15.85
C TYR A 54 -6.34 20.31 14.73
N GLU A 55 -5.12 19.92 14.43
CA GLU A 55 -4.35 20.44 13.29
C GLU A 55 -4.40 19.40 12.16
N LEU A 56 -4.67 19.89 10.95
CA LEU A 56 -4.50 19.11 9.72
C LEU A 56 -3.06 19.27 9.26
N ARG A 57 -2.36 18.15 9.09
CA ARG A 57 -0.98 18.14 8.58
C ARG A 57 -0.88 17.18 7.41
N GLU A 58 -0.11 17.56 6.40
CA GLU A 58 0.24 16.66 5.32
C GLU A 58 1.03 15.47 5.88
N SER A 59 0.64 14.27 5.49
CA SER A 59 1.29 13.03 5.95
C SER A 59 2.65 12.77 5.30
N GLY A 60 2.98 13.52 4.23
CA GLY A 60 4.15 13.27 3.39
C GLY A 60 3.93 12.16 2.35
N PHE A 61 2.71 11.61 2.24
CA PHE A 61 2.31 10.65 1.22
C PHE A 61 1.23 11.24 0.32
N ASN A 62 1.28 10.89 -0.96
CA ASN A 62 0.28 11.29 -1.95
C ASN A 62 -0.61 10.11 -2.36
N ILE A 63 -1.69 10.42 -3.07
CA ILE A 63 -2.59 9.40 -3.63
C ILE A 63 -1.85 8.44 -4.57
N SER A 64 -0.87 8.92 -5.34
CA SER A 64 -0.01 8.09 -6.21
C SER A 64 0.72 6.99 -5.44
N ASP A 65 1.24 7.32 -4.25
CA ASP A 65 2.04 6.40 -3.45
C ASP A 65 1.15 5.29 -2.90
N LEU A 66 -0.09 5.62 -2.54
CA LEU A 66 -1.10 4.65 -2.12
C LEU A 66 -1.51 3.73 -3.28
N GLU A 67 -1.68 4.27 -4.49
CA GLU A 67 -1.97 3.46 -5.68
C GLU A 67 -0.81 2.54 -6.05
N GLU A 68 0.43 3.01 -5.95
CA GLU A 68 1.63 2.22 -6.18
C GLU A 68 1.78 1.11 -5.13
N LEU A 69 1.53 1.42 -3.86
CA LEU A 69 1.51 0.42 -2.80
C LEU A 69 0.42 -0.63 -3.07
N ALA A 70 -0.78 -0.21 -3.47
CA ALA A 70 -1.87 -1.14 -3.81
C ALA A 70 -1.52 -2.05 -5.00
N LYS A 71 -0.87 -1.51 -6.03
CA LYS A 71 -0.35 -2.30 -7.16
C LYS A 71 0.71 -3.30 -6.70
N THR A 72 1.64 -2.86 -5.87
CA THR A 72 2.72 -3.70 -5.33
C THR A 72 2.16 -4.85 -4.50
N VAL A 73 1.24 -4.56 -3.58
CA VAL A 73 0.55 -5.58 -2.77
C VAL A 73 -0.14 -6.61 -3.67
N LYS A 74 -0.88 -6.16 -4.69
CA LYS A 74 -1.54 -7.07 -5.64
C LYS A 74 -0.57 -7.90 -6.46
N SER A 75 0.62 -7.37 -6.78
CA SER A 75 1.69 -8.14 -7.43
C SER A 75 2.23 -9.21 -6.49
N GLN A 76 2.55 -8.83 -5.26
CA GLN A 76 3.05 -9.76 -4.24
C GLN A 76 2.05 -10.87 -3.93
N GLU A 77 0.74 -10.58 -3.88
CA GLU A 77 -0.30 -11.61 -3.72
C GLU A 77 -0.28 -12.65 -4.84
N ARG A 78 -0.06 -12.23 -6.09
CA ARG A 78 0.06 -13.13 -7.24
C ARG A 78 1.32 -13.98 -7.13
N GLU A 79 2.46 -13.35 -6.83
CA GLU A 79 3.73 -14.05 -6.65
C GLU A 79 3.65 -15.10 -5.53
N ILE A 80 3.04 -14.76 -4.39
CA ILE A 80 2.81 -15.71 -3.28
C ILE A 80 1.92 -16.87 -3.74
N SER A 81 0.86 -16.60 -4.51
CA SER A 81 -0.01 -17.64 -5.06
C SER A 81 0.76 -18.58 -6.00
N ASP A 82 1.66 -18.05 -6.81
CA ASP A 82 2.44 -18.86 -7.76
C ASP A 82 3.52 -19.67 -7.06
N LEU A 83 4.21 -19.08 -6.07
CA LEU A 83 5.14 -19.80 -5.20
C LEU A 83 4.45 -20.94 -4.45
N LYS A 84 3.21 -20.74 -3.98
CA LYS A 84 2.44 -21.80 -3.34
C LYS A 84 2.16 -22.96 -4.30
N ARG A 85 1.75 -22.66 -5.55
CA ARG A 85 1.53 -23.70 -6.58
C ARG A 85 2.80 -24.48 -6.88
N ALA A 86 3.92 -23.77 -7.06
CA ALA A 86 5.22 -24.39 -7.29
C ALA A 86 5.64 -25.29 -6.12
N GLY A 87 5.43 -24.84 -4.87
CA GLY A 87 5.70 -25.65 -3.67
C GLY A 87 4.86 -26.93 -3.60
N GLU A 88 3.58 -26.86 -3.97
CA GLU A 88 2.73 -28.05 -4.04
C GLU A 88 3.17 -29.03 -5.14
N GLU A 89 3.57 -28.53 -6.30
CA GLU A 89 4.12 -29.35 -7.39
C GLU A 89 5.42 -30.03 -6.97
N GLN A 90 6.34 -29.30 -6.35
CA GLN A 90 7.58 -29.86 -5.83
C GLN A 90 7.29 -30.96 -4.79
N LYS A 91 6.31 -30.77 -3.90
CA LYS A 91 5.89 -31.80 -2.95
C LYS A 91 5.43 -33.08 -3.67
N ARG A 92 4.59 -32.95 -4.71
CA ARG A 92 4.14 -34.10 -5.51
C ARG A 92 5.32 -34.82 -6.19
N THR A 93 6.28 -34.07 -6.71
CA THR A 93 7.50 -34.62 -7.31
C THR A 93 8.32 -35.41 -6.29
N VAL A 94 8.53 -34.85 -5.09
CA VAL A 94 9.24 -35.55 -4.00
C VAL A 94 8.51 -36.82 -3.57
N ASP A 95 7.19 -36.77 -3.44
CA ASP A 95 6.39 -37.96 -3.09
C ASP A 95 6.50 -39.06 -4.15
N ASN A 96 6.52 -38.69 -5.43
CA ASN A 96 6.74 -39.64 -6.53
C ASN A 96 8.15 -40.23 -6.50
N GLN A 97 9.18 -39.40 -6.31
CA GLN A 97 10.56 -39.87 -6.17
C GLN A 97 10.71 -40.84 -4.99
N LYS A 98 10.06 -40.57 -3.86
CA LYS A 98 10.06 -41.47 -2.71
C LYS A 98 9.48 -42.85 -3.06
N ARG A 99 8.34 -42.90 -3.75
CA ARG A 99 7.74 -44.17 -4.21
C ARG A 99 8.68 -44.93 -5.13
N THR A 100 9.30 -44.23 -6.09
CA THR A 100 10.30 -44.83 -6.98
C THR A 100 11.46 -45.42 -6.19
N LEU A 101 12.00 -44.71 -5.19
CA LEU A 101 13.06 -45.23 -4.33
C LEU A 101 12.64 -46.47 -3.54
N GLU A 102 11.41 -46.49 -3.00
CA GLU A 102 10.86 -47.66 -2.30
C GLU A 102 10.75 -48.87 -3.23
N ASP A 103 10.33 -48.68 -4.49
CA ASP A 103 10.25 -49.75 -5.49
C ASP A 103 11.65 -50.26 -5.88
N LEU A 104 12.61 -49.36 -6.11
CA LEU A 104 14.01 -49.77 -6.33
C LEU A 104 14.56 -50.58 -5.16
N GLN A 105 14.27 -50.20 -3.92
CA GLN A 105 14.72 -50.92 -2.73
C GLN A 105 14.15 -52.35 -2.68
N ARG A 106 12.88 -52.52 -3.08
CA ARG A 106 12.26 -53.86 -3.21
C ARG A 106 12.97 -54.68 -4.27
N THR A 107 13.19 -54.12 -5.46
CA THR A 107 13.90 -54.80 -6.56
C THR A 107 15.31 -55.25 -6.13
N VAL A 108 16.07 -54.37 -5.47
CA VAL A 108 17.41 -54.72 -4.95
C VAL A 108 17.35 -55.85 -3.93
N SER A 109 16.33 -55.85 -3.07
CA SER A 109 16.14 -56.91 -2.07
C SER A 109 15.83 -58.26 -2.72
N ASP A 110 15.01 -58.29 -3.77
CA ASP A 110 14.68 -59.50 -4.51
C ASP A 110 15.86 -60.01 -5.33
N GLN A 111 16.63 -59.11 -5.95
CA GLN A 111 17.89 -59.45 -6.60
C GLN A 111 18.89 -60.07 -5.62
N LYS A 112 19.00 -59.53 -4.39
CA LYS A 112 19.86 -60.10 -3.36
C LYS A 112 19.47 -61.54 -3.02
N ARG A 113 18.18 -61.82 -2.81
CA ARG A 113 17.68 -63.18 -2.56
C ARG A 113 18.02 -64.12 -3.72
N THR A 114 17.80 -63.66 -4.95
CA THR A 114 18.10 -64.43 -6.17
C THR A 114 19.60 -64.77 -6.26
N MET A 115 20.48 -63.81 -5.95
CA MET A 115 21.93 -64.05 -5.91
C MET A 115 22.32 -65.05 -4.82
N GLU A 116 21.70 -65.01 -3.65
CA GLU A 116 21.93 -65.99 -2.58
C GLU A 116 21.51 -67.40 -3.01
N ASP A 117 20.37 -67.54 -3.68
CA ASP A 117 19.89 -68.82 -4.19
C ASP A 117 20.81 -69.37 -5.29
N LEU A 118 21.22 -68.53 -6.24
CA LEU A 118 22.19 -68.88 -7.28
C LEU A 118 23.52 -69.33 -6.68
N LYS A 119 24.01 -68.63 -5.64
CA LYS A 119 25.23 -69.01 -4.94
C LYS A 119 25.12 -70.42 -4.35
N ARG A 120 24.00 -70.75 -3.70
CA ARG A 120 23.76 -72.10 -3.17
C ARG A 120 23.77 -73.15 -4.28
N THR A 121 23.09 -72.88 -5.40
CA THR A 121 23.09 -73.80 -6.55
C THR A 121 24.50 -74.04 -7.10
N VAL A 122 25.32 -72.99 -7.22
CA VAL A 122 26.72 -73.10 -7.65
C VAL A 122 27.56 -73.92 -6.66
N ASP A 123 27.37 -73.69 -5.35
CA ASP A 123 28.09 -74.43 -4.32
C ASP A 123 27.70 -75.93 -4.32
N ASP A 124 26.43 -76.26 -4.56
CA ASP A 124 25.96 -77.64 -4.70
C ASP A 124 26.54 -78.32 -5.95
N LEU A 125 26.61 -77.60 -7.07
CA LEU A 125 27.23 -78.09 -8.31
C LEU A 125 28.73 -78.39 -8.13
N LYS A 126 29.46 -77.54 -7.39
CA LYS A 126 30.89 -77.76 -7.09
C LYS A 126 31.17 -78.98 -6.20
N ARG A 127 30.16 -79.45 -5.47
CA ARG A 127 30.26 -80.61 -4.57
C ARG A 127 29.93 -81.93 -5.27
N ARG A 128 29.30 -81.89 -6.44
CA ARG A 128 29.00 -83.05 -7.28
C ARG A 128 30.16 -83.31 -8.23
#